data_AF-A0A316TB79-F1
#
_entry.id   AF-A0A316TB79-F1
#
_cell.length_a   1.000
_cell.length_b   1.000
_cell.length_c   1.000
_cell.angle_alpha   90.00
_cell.angle_beta   90.00
_cell.angle_gamma   90.00
#
_symmetry.space_group_name_H-M   'P 1'
#
loop_
_entity.id
_entity.type
_entity.pdbx_description
1 polymer ?
#
loop_
_entity_poly.entity_id
_entity_poly.type
_entity_poly.pdbx_seq_one_letter_code
_entity_poly.pdbx_strand_id
1 'polypeptide(L)'
;MNDSHDDETLRALLRDAVADVDPRDRLADVRRRTRVRRTATGRRWLPVLVGAGAVGATVVAATFVVGGLTDETDDPDQAPVASAPPAPGPSEEPITRAAGVYFVAPTPTGPRLFREFQAVGQTADPAELALLALQRLSLGATDPDYETLWPADAFASVIVEEDRIVVGLGSEEALEAPRSPAAYLGVQQAVYTAEAAIGKALPVSFERDGRPAREVLGLPVGAQVRRDTSFSLLTPVNITDPGEELAVEEDTFVANGTMATYVRDVTWTLRQTDGAVVREGTTTPVDITGPDARATLGAPGWETRPIDVGDLPPGDYVLEASVVDTGQTSDRPEEFTDTRTITVR
;
A
#
# COMPACT_ATOMS: atom_id res chain seq x y z
N MET A 1 -4.96 -46.69 -34.28
CA MET A 1 -4.05 -46.29 -35.38
C MET A 1 -4.63 -45.03 -36.01
N ASN A 2 -4.62 -43.90 -35.27
CA ASN A 2 -5.16 -42.61 -35.72
C ASN A 2 -4.49 -41.40 -35.01
N ASP A 3 -3.45 -41.63 -34.19
CA ASP A 3 -2.82 -40.61 -33.32
C ASP A 3 -1.66 -39.88 -34.01
N SER A 4 -1.09 -40.45 -35.08
CA SER A 4 0.12 -39.90 -35.71
C SER A 4 -0.15 -38.72 -36.65
N HIS A 5 -1.37 -38.57 -37.15
CA HIS A 5 -1.71 -37.48 -38.09
C HIS A 5 -2.02 -36.15 -37.40
N ASP A 6 -2.57 -36.18 -36.19
CA ASP A 6 -2.87 -34.96 -35.43
C ASP A 6 -1.57 -34.28 -34.96
N ASP A 7 -0.57 -35.09 -34.59
CA ASP A 7 0.73 -34.63 -34.10
C ASP A 7 1.63 -34.01 -35.19
N GLU A 8 1.48 -34.44 -36.44
CA GLU A 8 2.14 -33.82 -37.60
C GLU A 8 1.47 -32.50 -38.00
N THR A 9 0.14 -32.45 -37.90
CA THR A 9 -0.65 -31.25 -38.21
C THR A 9 -0.36 -30.13 -37.21
N LEU A 10 -0.25 -30.46 -35.92
CA LEU A 10 0.09 -29.48 -34.87
C LEU A 10 1.52 -28.93 -35.02
N ARG A 11 2.48 -29.79 -35.38
CA ARG A 11 3.87 -29.34 -35.67
C ARG A 11 3.96 -28.47 -36.92
N ALA A 12 3.13 -28.70 -37.93
CA ALA A 12 3.08 -27.86 -39.11
C ALA A 12 2.54 -26.46 -38.79
N LEU A 13 1.46 -26.37 -38.01
CA LEU A 13 0.87 -25.09 -37.59
C LEU A 13 1.82 -24.27 -36.71
N LEU A 14 2.56 -24.91 -35.80
CA LEU A 14 3.53 -24.23 -34.95
C LEU A 14 4.76 -23.74 -35.72
N ARG A 15 5.20 -24.44 -36.78
CA ARG A 15 6.29 -23.94 -37.64
C ARG A 15 5.86 -22.76 -38.49
N ASP A 16 4.64 -22.77 -39.01
CA ASP A 16 4.09 -21.68 -39.81
C ASP A 16 3.97 -20.40 -38.98
N ALA A 17 3.44 -20.50 -37.75
CA ALA A 17 3.29 -19.36 -36.84
C ALA A 17 4.62 -18.70 -36.41
N VAL A 18 5.74 -19.42 -36.50
CA VAL A 18 7.07 -18.92 -36.07
C VAL A 18 7.94 -18.54 -37.27
N ALA A 19 7.57 -18.92 -38.50
CA ALA A 19 8.36 -18.64 -39.70
C ALA A 19 8.48 -17.13 -40.03
N ASP A 20 7.49 -16.33 -39.61
CA ASP A 20 7.47 -14.88 -39.84
C ASP A 20 8.16 -14.05 -38.73
N VAL A 21 8.67 -14.71 -37.69
CA VAL A 21 9.39 -14.04 -36.60
C VAL A 21 10.88 -13.92 -36.95
N ASP A 22 11.23 -12.86 -37.69
CA ASP A 22 12.63 -12.50 -37.96
C ASP A 22 13.26 -11.84 -36.71
N PRO A 23 14.24 -12.48 -36.03
CA PRO A 23 14.89 -11.92 -34.86
C PRO A 23 15.83 -10.78 -35.27
N ARG A 24 15.26 -9.59 -35.47
CA ARG A 24 16.06 -8.38 -35.66
C ARG A 24 16.48 -7.81 -34.32
N ASP A 25 17.77 -7.50 -34.20
CA ASP A 25 18.36 -6.82 -33.04
C ASP A 25 17.82 -5.38 -32.94
N ARG A 26 16.71 -5.21 -32.19
CA ARG A 26 16.04 -3.92 -31.98
C ARG A 26 16.63 -3.12 -30.82
N LEU A 27 17.71 -3.57 -30.17
CA LEU A 27 18.36 -2.83 -29.08
C LEU A 27 18.90 -1.47 -29.53
N ALA A 28 19.35 -1.36 -30.78
CA ALA A 28 19.83 -0.10 -31.35
C ALA A 28 18.70 0.93 -31.55
N ASP A 29 17.48 0.49 -31.87
CA ASP A 29 16.32 1.38 -32.04
C ASP A 29 15.74 1.83 -30.69
N VAL A 30 15.79 0.97 -29.67
CA VAL A 30 15.40 1.32 -28.29
C VAL A 30 16.38 2.33 -27.67
N ARG A 31 17.70 2.15 -27.88
CA ARG A 31 18.72 3.13 -27.43
C ARG A 31 18.66 4.46 -28.18
N ARG A 32 18.14 4.46 -29.42
CA ARG A 32 17.94 5.70 -30.20
C ARG A 32 16.75 6.52 -29.70
N ARG A 33 15.72 5.88 -29.14
CA ARG A 33 14.57 6.58 -28.52
C ARG A 33 14.86 7.17 -27.14
N THR A 34 15.90 6.72 -26.44
CA THR A 34 16.19 7.13 -25.05
C THR A 34 17.24 8.25 -24.91
N ARG A 35 17.81 8.76 -26.01
CA ARG A 35 18.71 9.93 -25.96
C ARG A 35 17.94 11.22 -26.26
N VAL A 36 17.25 11.76 -25.26
CA VAL A 36 16.78 13.15 -25.28
C VAL A 36 18.00 14.06 -25.16
N ARG A 37 18.21 14.88 -26.20
CA ARG A 37 19.21 15.94 -26.29
C ARG A 37 19.00 16.98 -25.19
N ARG A 38 20.02 17.23 -24.38
CA ARG A 38 20.25 18.55 -23.76
C ARG A 38 20.94 19.44 -24.78
N THR A 39 20.31 20.55 -25.18
CA THR A 39 20.98 21.84 -25.47
C THR A 39 19.95 22.97 -25.55
N ALA A 40 20.39 24.14 -25.10
CA ALA A 40 19.63 25.32 -24.70
C ALA A 40 19.06 26.20 -25.85
N THR A 41 18.26 27.18 -25.40
CA THR A 41 17.87 28.50 -25.98
C THR A 41 16.55 28.63 -26.78
N GLY A 42 15.56 29.23 -26.11
CA GLY A 42 14.86 30.45 -26.56
C GLY A 42 13.75 30.38 -27.62
N ARG A 43 12.49 30.16 -27.21
CA ARG A 43 11.29 30.95 -27.59
C ARG A 43 10.00 30.32 -27.06
N ARG A 44 9.09 31.19 -26.57
CA ARG A 44 7.76 30.91 -26.02
C ARG A 44 6.86 30.10 -26.96
N TRP A 45 6.45 28.90 -26.56
CA TRP A 45 5.23 28.22 -26.99
C TRP A 45 4.73 27.37 -25.82
N LEU A 46 3.50 27.61 -25.35
CA LEU A 46 2.75 26.73 -24.45
C LEU A 46 2.38 25.45 -25.21
N PRO A 47 2.55 24.28 -24.58
CA PRO A 47 1.46 23.31 -24.64
C PRO A 47 1.18 22.66 -23.27
N VAL A 48 -0.12 22.40 -23.10
CA VAL A 48 -0.76 21.60 -22.06
C VAL A 48 0.01 20.28 -21.83
N LEU A 49 0.51 20.10 -20.61
CA LEU A 49 0.99 18.81 -20.11
C LEU A 49 -0.20 18.06 -19.54
N VAL A 50 -0.64 17.02 -20.25
CA VAL A 50 -1.34 15.89 -19.64
C VAL A 50 -0.28 15.15 -18.82
N GLY A 51 -0.28 15.39 -17.51
CA GLY A 51 0.60 14.72 -16.57
C GLY A 51 0.17 13.27 -16.41
N ALA A 52 0.98 12.33 -16.90
CA ALA A 52 0.97 10.97 -16.39
C ALA A 52 1.79 11.00 -15.09
N GLY A 53 1.13 11.30 -13.98
CA GLY A 53 1.69 11.25 -12.64
C GLY A 53 1.94 9.79 -12.25
N ALA A 54 3.21 9.37 -12.29
CA ALA A 54 3.64 8.22 -11.50
C ALA A 54 4.20 8.81 -10.19
N VAL A 55 3.32 9.07 -9.24
CA VAL A 55 3.73 9.39 -7.87
C VAL A 55 3.96 8.07 -7.15
N GLY A 56 5.15 7.90 -6.58
CA GLY A 56 5.43 6.78 -5.70
C GLY A 56 5.00 7.15 -4.30
N ALA A 57 4.31 6.25 -3.60
CA ALA A 57 3.93 6.42 -2.20
C ALA A 57 5.13 6.90 -1.36
N THR A 58 4.95 8.03 -0.66
CA THR A 58 5.97 8.61 0.23
C THR A 58 5.85 7.90 1.56
N VAL A 59 6.83 7.05 1.90
CA VAL A 59 6.81 6.33 3.17
C VAL A 59 7.67 7.07 4.18
N VAL A 60 7.06 7.57 5.26
CA VAL A 60 7.78 8.15 6.39
C VAL A 60 8.31 7.00 7.25
N ALA A 61 9.64 6.87 7.37
CA ALA A 61 10.24 5.87 8.24
C ALA A 61 10.29 6.39 9.68
N ALA A 62 9.54 5.77 10.59
CA ALA A 62 9.69 6.05 12.02
C ALA A 62 10.99 5.43 12.57
N THR A 63 11.88 6.24 13.13
CA THR A 63 13.09 5.78 13.82
C THR A 63 12.82 5.47 15.29
N PHE A 64 12.96 4.22 15.71
CA PHE A 64 12.94 3.85 17.13
C PHE A 64 14.36 3.89 17.72
N VAL A 65 14.58 4.73 18.74
CA VAL A 65 15.82 4.74 19.54
C VAL A 65 15.64 3.83 20.74
N VAL A 66 16.25 2.64 20.72
CA VAL A 66 16.33 1.76 21.89
C VAL A 66 17.54 2.18 22.74
N GLY A 67 17.29 2.94 23.81
CA GLY A 67 18.31 3.30 24.80
C GLY A 67 18.59 2.16 25.77
N GLY A 68 19.76 1.53 25.65
CA GLY A 68 20.27 0.59 26.66
C GLY A 68 20.94 1.33 27.81
N LEU A 69 20.43 1.13 29.04
CA LEU A 69 21.09 1.57 30.28
C LEU A 69 21.51 0.33 31.06
N THR A 70 22.81 0.03 31.07
CA THR A 70 23.45 -0.77 32.12
C THR A 70 24.32 0.16 32.95
N ASP A 71 23.96 0.33 34.22
CA ASP A 71 24.70 1.09 35.22
C ASP A 71 25.24 0.08 36.24
N GLU A 72 26.55 -0.12 36.24
CA GLU A 72 27.28 -0.81 37.31
C GLU A 72 28.47 0.08 37.69
N THR A 73 28.38 0.64 38.89
CA THR A 73 29.33 1.55 39.52
C THR A 73 30.29 0.75 40.41
N ASP A 74 31.61 0.92 40.24
CA ASP A 74 32.55 1.57 41.19
C ASP A 74 33.98 0.98 41.11
N ASP A 75 34.97 1.80 40.72
CA ASP A 75 36.30 1.89 41.36
C ASP A 75 37.09 3.10 40.81
N PRO A 76 37.57 4.06 41.62
CA PRO A 76 38.25 5.27 41.14
C PRO A 76 39.76 5.21 41.40
N ASP A 77 40.55 4.58 40.53
CA ASP A 77 41.99 4.88 40.45
C ASP A 77 42.66 4.26 39.22
N GLN A 78 42.39 4.84 38.04
CA GLN A 78 43.29 4.79 36.89
C GLN A 78 42.87 5.89 35.91
N ALA A 79 43.79 6.77 35.56
CA ALA A 79 43.61 7.69 34.44
C ALA A 79 44.19 7.04 33.17
N PRO A 80 43.37 6.44 32.27
CA PRO A 80 43.80 6.17 30.92
C PRO A 80 43.51 7.39 30.03
N VAL A 81 44.50 7.66 29.19
CA VAL A 81 44.50 8.70 28.16
C VAL A 81 43.27 8.54 27.26
N ALA A 82 42.49 9.60 27.08
CA ALA A 82 41.31 9.60 26.24
C ALA A 82 41.68 9.35 24.78
N SER A 83 41.46 8.13 24.28
CA SER A 83 41.25 7.90 22.86
C SER A 83 39.90 8.52 22.49
N ALA A 84 39.90 9.44 21.52
CA ALA A 84 38.68 10.00 20.99
C ALA A 84 37.73 8.87 20.54
N PRO A 85 36.41 8.98 20.80
CA PRO A 85 35.44 8.04 20.27
C PRO A 85 35.59 7.93 18.75
N PRO A 86 35.51 6.73 18.15
CA PRO A 86 35.37 6.65 16.70
C PRO A 86 34.15 7.47 16.29
N ALA A 87 34.33 8.35 15.31
CA ALA A 87 33.22 9.08 14.70
C ALA A 87 32.14 8.06 14.30
N PRO A 88 30.85 8.33 14.56
CA PRO A 88 29.79 7.46 14.06
C PRO A 88 29.97 7.38 12.54
N GLY A 89 30.16 6.15 12.04
CA GLY A 89 30.12 5.89 10.61
C GLY A 89 28.76 6.34 10.06
N PRO A 90 28.64 6.60 8.75
CA PRO A 90 27.33 6.83 8.16
C PRO A 90 26.46 5.60 8.48
N SER A 91 25.40 5.81 9.26
CA SER A 91 24.36 4.81 9.45
C SER A 91 23.80 4.51 8.06
N GLU A 92 24.04 3.32 7.54
CA GLU A 92 23.35 2.84 6.34
C GLU A 92 21.87 2.77 6.72
N GLU A 93 21.07 3.71 6.23
CA GLU A 93 19.63 3.64 6.40
C GLU A 93 19.15 2.31 5.80
N PRO A 94 18.29 1.57 6.51
CA PRO A 94 17.79 0.31 5.98
C PRO A 94 17.07 0.57 4.66
N ILE A 95 17.44 -0.18 3.62
CA ILE A 95 16.77 -0.07 2.32
C ILE A 95 15.36 -0.65 2.47
N THR A 96 14.37 0.21 2.36
CA THR A 96 12.95 -0.15 2.51
C THR A 96 12.20 -0.10 1.19
N ARG A 97 11.00 -0.68 1.20
CA ARG A 97 10.01 -0.64 0.12
C ARG A 97 8.62 -0.41 0.72
N ALA A 98 7.74 0.28 -0.01
CA ALA A 98 6.33 0.40 0.35
C ALA A 98 5.57 -0.92 0.12
N ALA A 99 4.79 -1.36 1.11
CA ALA A 99 3.82 -2.43 1.00
C ALA A 99 2.42 -1.93 1.41
N GLY A 100 1.39 -2.27 0.62
CA GLY A 100 0.01 -1.94 0.96
C GLY A 100 -0.51 -2.87 2.05
N VAL A 101 -0.94 -2.30 3.17
CA VAL A 101 -1.49 -2.99 4.33
C VAL A 101 -2.92 -2.51 4.56
N TYR A 102 -3.83 -3.42 4.88
CA TYR A 102 -5.25 -3.11 5.02
C TYR A 102 -5.69 -3.08 6.48
N PHE A 103 -6.10 -1.90 6.94
CA PHE A 103 -6.59 -1.63 8.29
C PHE A 103 -8.10 -1.44 8.31
N VAL A 104 -8.69 -1.44 9.51
CA VAL A 104 -10.13 -1.20 9.71
C VAL A 104 -10.32 0.21 10.23
N ALA A 105 -11.34 0.91 9.74
CA ALA A 105 -11.80 2.15 10.38
C ALA A 105 -13.34 2.22 10.36
N PRO A 106 -13.96 2.94 11.31
CA PRO A 106 -15.41 3.16 11.32
C PRO A 106 -15.88 3.96 10.10
N THR A 107 -17.04 3.62 9.54
CA THR A 107 -17.73 4.43 8.52
C THR A 107 -19.23 4.54 8.85
N PRO A 108 -20.02 5.41 8.20
CA PRO A 108 -21.44 5.56 8.51
C PRO A 108 -22.28 4.27 8.36
N THR A 109 -21.77 3.30 7.60
CA THR A 109 -22.44 2.02 7.32
C THR A 109 -21.78 0.82 8.01
N GLY A 110 -20.90 1.09 8.99
CA GLY A 110 -20.13 0.08 9.72
C GLY A 110 -18.63 0.12 9.38
N PRO A 111 -17.80 -0.67 10.07
CA PRO A 111 -16.36 -0.68 9.83
C PRO A 111 -16.01 -1.22 8.45
N ARG A 112 -14.96 -0.66 7.82
CA ARG A 112 -14.50 -1.02 6.47
C ARG A 112 -12.99 -1.07 6.41
N LEU A 113 -12.49 -1.69 5.34
CA LEU A 113 -11.06 -1.76 5.08
C LEU A 113 -10.55 -0.50 4.37
N PHE A 114 -9.47 0.06 4.90
CA PHE A 114 -8.69 1.16 4.35
C PHE A 114 -7.27 0.66 4.06
N ARG A 115 -6.64 1.17 3.00
CA ARG A 115 -5.24 0.83 2.69
C ARG A 115 -4.33 1.91 3.23
N GLU A 116 -3.20 1.48 3.74
CA GLU A 116 -2.06 2.31 4.10
C GLU A 116 -0.79 1.70 3.50
N PHE A 117 0.14 2.52 3.01
CA PHE A 117 1.47 2.03 2.63
C PHE A 117 2.43 2.12 3.81
N GLN A 118 2.99 0.99 4.18
CA GLN A 118 4.00 0.93 5.24
C GLN A 118 5.36 0.49 4.70
N ALA A 119 6.44 0.97 5.35
CA ALA A 119 7.81 0.58 5.04
C ALA A 119 8.06 -0.85 5.48
N VAL A 120 8.49 -1.70 4.56
CA VAL A 120 9.01 -3.03 4.84
C VAL A 120 10.43 -3.18 4.30
N GLY A 121 11.17 -4.18 4.80
CA GLY A 121 12.48 -4.50 4.26
C GLY A 121 12.43 -4.77 2.76
N GLN A 122 13.43 -4.32 2.01
CA GLN A 122 13.49 -4.58 0.58
C GLN A 122 13.77 -6.07 0.31
N THR A 123 12.88 -6.71 -0.45
CA THR A 123 13.04 -8.08 -0.94
C THR A 123 12.49 -8.24 -2.36
N ALA A 124 13.04 -9.21 -3.09
CA ALA A 124 12.55 -9.66 -4.39
C ALA A 124 11.66 -10.91 -4.29
N ASP A 125 11.65 -11.59 -3.13
CA ASP A 125 10.81 -12.76 -2.90
C ASP A 125 9.37 -12.31 -2.56
N PRO A 126 8.36 -12.68 -3.38
CA PRO A 126 6.97 -12.35 -3.09
C PRO A 126 6.46 -12.91 -1.75
N ALA A 127 6.94 -14.09 -1.32
CA ALA A 127 6.52 -14.70 -0.07
C ALA A 127 7.06 -13.92 1.13
N GLU A 128 8.34 -13.54 1.09
CA GLU A 128 8.95 -12.68 2.11
C GLU A 128 8.27 -11.31 2.16
N LEU A 129 7.96 -10.70 1.02
CA LEU A 129 7.26 -9.41 0.96
C LEU A 129 5.87 -9.48 1.59
N ALA A 130 5.12 -10.56 1.31
CA ALA A 130 3.81 -10.79 1.91
C ALA A 130 3.90 -11.04 3.42
N LEU A 131 4.90 -11.79 3.88
CA LEU A 131 5.12 -11.98 5.32
C LEU A 131 5.42 -10.66 6.02
N LEU A 132 6.31 -9.82 5.47
CA LEU A 132 6.63 -8.52 6.04
C LEU A 132 5.41 -7.59 6.09
N ALA A 133 4.56 -7.60 5.06
CA ALA A 133 3.33 -6.82 5.04
C ALA A 133 2.30 -7.31 6.09
N LEU A 134 2.15 -8.62 6.26
CA LEU A 134 1.30 -9.20 7.31
C LEU A 134 1.85 -8.93 8.72
N GLN A 135 3.17 -8.94 8.90
CA GLN A 135 3.78 -8.54 10.18
C GLN A 135 3.51 -7.08 10.49
N ARG A 136 3.55 -6.18 9.48
CA ARG A 136 3.11 -4.79 9.64
C ARG A 136 1.65 -4.67 10.06
N LEU A 137 0.76 -5.47 9.48
CA LEU A 137 -0.65 -5.53 9.90
C LEU A 137 -0.79 -5.83 11.41
N SER A 138 -0.01 -6.75 11.96
CA SER A 138 -0.02 -7.07 13.40
C SER A 138 0.60 -5.99 14.30
N LEU A 139 1.41 -5.08 13.76
CA LEU A 139 2.01 -3.98 14.52
C LEU A 139 1.09 -2.76 14.64
N GLY A 140 0.10 -2.64 13.77
CA GLY A 140 -0.86 -1.55 13.75
C GLY A 140 -0.65 -0.54 12.61
N ALA A 141 -1.63 0.35 12.47
CA ALA A 141 -1.60 1.43 11.49
C ALA A 141 -0.69 2.58 11.96
N THR A 142 -0.18 3.37 11.02
CA THR A 142 0.45 4.67 11.36
C THR A 142 -0.63 5.75 11.46
N ASP A 143 -1.64 5.69 10.59
CA ASP A 143 -2.84 6.49 10.71
C ASP A 143 -3.61 6.18 12.02
N PRO A 144 -3.85 7.18 12.89
CA PRO A 144 -4.51 6.98 14.18
C PRO A 144 -6.01 6.65 14.08
N ASP A 145 -6.66 6.89 12.95
CA ASP A 145 -8.06 6.56 12.72
C ASP A 145 -8.25 5.07 12.38
N TYR A 146 -7.15 4.36 12.12
CA TYR A 146 -7.14 2.99 11.62
C TYR A 146 -6.70 2.01 12.71
N GLU A 147 -7.28 0.81 12.71
CA GLU A 147 -6.96 -0.24 13.66
C GLU A 147 -6.68 -1.60 13.00
N THR A 148 -5.93 -2.44 13.70
CA THR A 148 -5.75 -3.85 13.36
C THR A 148 -6.59 -4.73 14.27
N LEU A 149 -7.23 -5.75 13.69
CA LEU A 149 -7.95 -6.78 14.46
C LEU A 149 -7.07 -8.00 14.77
N TRP A 150 -5.79 -7.96 14.37
CA TRP A 150 -4.86 -9.05 14.56
C TRP A 150 -4.01 -8.82 15.82
N PRO A 151 -3.79 -9.86 16.64
CA PRO A 151 -2.85 -9.77 17.73
C PRO A 151 -1.42 -9.56 17.21
N ALA A 152 -0.54 -9.11 18.10
CA ALA A 152 0.89 -9.11 17.84
C ALA A 152 1.37 -10.52 17.49
N ASP A 153 2.41 -10.61 16.65
CA ASP A 153 3.04 -11.87 16.22
C ASP A 153 2.07 -12.90 15.60
N ALA A 154 0.96 -12.45 15.02
CA ALA A 154 -0.04 -13.35 14.45
C ALA A 154 0.45 -14.14 13.23
N PHE A 155 1.53 -13.70 12.56
CA PHE A 155 1.99 -14.28 11.30
C PHE A 155 3.44 -14.73 11.40
N ALA A 156 3.69 -16.01 11.11
CA ALA A 156 4.99 -16.66 11.23
C ALA A 156 5.65 -16.98 9.88
N SER A 157 4.85 -17.29 8.85
CA SER A 157 5.37 -17.68 7.53
C SER A 157 4.39 -17.38 6.41
N VAL A 158 4.91 -17.24 5.20
CA VAL A 158 4.11 -17.20 3.97
C VAL A 158 4.76 -18.10 2.92
N ILE A 159 3.93 -18.84 2.18
CA ILE A 159 4.32 -19.56 0.96
C ILE A 159 3.39 -19.08 -0.15
N VAL A 160 3.97 -18.69 -1.29
CA VAL A 160 3.21 -18.32 -2.48
C VAL A 160 3.26 -19.48 -3.47
N GLU A 161 2.11 -20.08 -3.72
CA GLU A 161 1.93 -21.12 -4.73
C GLU A 161 1.30 -20.52 -6.01
N GLU A 162 1.14 -21.36 -7.04
CA GLU A 162 0.54 -20.91 -8.30
C GLU A 162 -0.93 -20.49 -8.13
N ASP A 163 -1.67 -21.18 -7.26
CA ASP A 163 -3.12 -21.03 -7.12
C ASP A 163 -3.59 -20.44 -5.78
N ARG A 164 -2.69 -20.23 -4.82
CA ARG A 164 -3.02 -19.71 -3.48
C ARG A 164 -1.81 -19.13 -2.75
N ILE A 165 -2.09 -18.39 -1.67
CA ILE A 165 -1.11 -17.95 -0.67
C ILE A 165 -1.35 -18.75 0.60
N VAL A 166 -0.35 -19.44 1.12
CA VAL A 166 -0.43 -20.15 2.40
C VAL A 166 0.18 -19.26 3.48
N VAL A 167 -0.61 -18.93 4.50
CA VAL A 167 -0.22 -18.05 5.61
C VAL A 167 -0.15 -18.88 6.89
N GLY A 168 1.05 -18.98 7.46
CA GLY A 168 1.31 -19.63 8.74
C GLY A 168 1.07 -18.67 9.90
N LEU A 169 0.22 -19.06 10.84
CA LEU A 169 -0.15 -18.29 12.02
C LEU A 169 0.81 -18.52 13.19
N GLY A 170 1.30 -17.43 13.79
CA GLY A 170 2.29 -17.44 14.88
C GLY A 170 1.71 -17.57 16.29
N SER A 171 0.52 -17.04 16.55
CA SER A 171 -0.09 -17.00 17.89
C SER A 171 -1.37 -17.83 18.01
N GLU A 172 -1.61 -18.45 19.17
CA GLU A 172 -2.87 -19.18 19.43
C GLU A 172 -4.07 -18.21 19.46
N GLU A 173 -3.84 -16.96 19.88
CA GLU A 173 -4.84 -15.90 19.85
C GLU A 173 -5.37 -15.61 18.44
N ALA A 174 -4.52 -15.76 17.41
CA ALA A 174 -4.95 -15.64 16.01
C ALA A 174 -5.93 -16.77 15.58
N LEU A 175 -6.00 -17.88 16.31
CA LEU A 175 -6.97 -18.95 16.09
C LEU A 175 -8.20 -18.81 17.00
N GLU A 176 -7.96 -18.67 18.31
CA GLU A 176 -8.95 -18.87 19.38
C GLU A 176 -9.58 -17.58 19.90
N ALA A 177 -9.43 -16.46 19.19
CA ALA A 177 -10.08 -15.21 19.58
C ALA A 177 -11.60 -15.42 19.78
N PRO A 178 -12.21 -14.74 20.76
CA PRO A 178 -13.67 -14.80 20.93
C PRO A 178 -14.38 -14.42 19.63
N ARG A 179 -15.41 -15.20 19.26
CA ARG A 179 -16.22 -14.90 18.08
C ARG A 179 -16.74 -13.47 18.15
N SER A 180 -16.41 -12.70 17.13
CA SER A 180 -16.81 -11.31 16.98
C SER A 180 -17.43 -11.10 15.60
N PRO A 181 -18.45 -10.23 15.46
CA PRO A 181 -18.91 -9.75 14.16
C PRO A 181 -17.76 -9.16 13.30
N ALA A 182 -16.71 -8.64 13.93
CA ALA A 182 -15.53 -8.08 13.25
C ALA A 182 -14.56 -9.15 12.72
N ALA A 183 -14.67 -10.42 13.13
CA ALA A 183 -13.71 -11.46 12.75
C ALA A 183 -13.64 -11.67 11.24
N TYR A 184 -14.77 -11.50 10.53
CA TYR A 184 -14.80 -11.53 9.07
C TYR A 184 -13.95 -10.43 8.44
N LEU A 185 -14.07 -9.19 8.93
CA LEU A 185 -13.22 -8.08 8.50
C LEU A 185 -11.75 -8.36 8.80
N GLY A 186 -11.43 -8.89 9.97
CA GLY A 186 -10.06 -9.25 10.34
C GLY A 186 -9.45 -10.28 9.40
N VAL A 187 -10.18 -11.35 9.06
CA VAL A 187 -9.72 -12.32 8.05
C VAL A 187 -9.50 -11.64 6.70
N GLN A 188 -10.39 -10.73 6.29
CA GLN A 188 -10.23 -9.98 5.05
C GLN A 188 -9.05 -8.98 5.10
N GLN A 189 -8.68 -8.41 6.25
CA GLN A 189 -7.46 -7.59 6.38
C GLN A 189 -6.22 -8.37 5.93
N ALA A 190 -6.08 -9.61 6.40
CA ALA A 190 -4.95 -10.46 6.04
C ALA A 190 -4.99 -10.88 4.56
N VAL A 191 -6.17 -11.24 4.04
CA VAL A 191 -6.34 -11.59 2.62
C VAL A 191 -5.93 -10.43 1.71
N TYR A 192 -6.48 -9.25 1.96
CA TYR A 192 -6.19 -8.06 1.16
C TYR A 192 -4.73 -7.65 1.25
N THR A 193 -4.14 -7.70 2.44
CA THR A 193 -2.71 -7.38 2.66
C THR A 193 -1.79 -8.36 1.91
N ALA A 194 -2.07 -9.67 1.98
CA ALA A 194 -1.27 -10.68 1.29
C ALA A 194 -1.34 -10.53 -0.23
N GLU A 195 -2.55 -10.34 -0.78
CA GLU A 195 -2.75 -10.13 -2.22
C GLU A 195 -2.08 -8.84 -2.72
N ALA A 196 -2.20 -7.75 -1.95
CA ALA A 196 -1.60 -6.45 -2.27
C ALA A 196 -0.07 -6.51 -2.31
N ALA A 197 0.54 -7.21 -1.34
CA ALA A 197 1.99 -7.40 -1.28
C ALA A 197 2.54 -8.11 -2.53
N ILE A 198 1.83 -9.13 -3.03
CA ILE A 198 2.28 -9.88 -4.21
C ILE A 198 1.75 -9.32 -5.55
N GLY A 199 0.80 -8.37 -5.49
CA GLY A 199 0.15 -7.78 -6.65
C GLY A 199 -0.71 -8.75 -7.45
N LYS A 200 -1.34 -9.73 -6.79
CA LYS A 200 -2.20 -10.75 -7.41
C LYS A 200 -3.34 -11.16 -6.49
N ALA A 201 -4.52 -11.34 -7.06
CA ALA A 201 -5.68 -11.87 -6.34
C ALA A 201 -5.62 -13.39 -6.33
N LEU A 202 -5.09 -13.96 -5.25
CA LEU A 202 -5.02 -15.40 -5.00
C LEU A 202 -5.73 -15.72 -3.69
N PRO A 203 -6.52 -16.81 -3.61
CA PRO A 203 -7.10 -17.24 -2.35
C PRO A 203 -6.02 -17.50 -1.28
N VAL A 204 -6.36 -17.24 -0.02
CA VAL A 204 -5.49 -17.46 1.13
C VAL A 204 -5.90 -18.70 1.90
N SER A 205 -4.94 -19.57 2.19
CA SER A 205 -5.10 -20.70 3.11
C SER A 205 -4.35 -20.37 4.40
N PHE A 206 -5.02 -20.49 5.55
CA PHE A 206 -4.38 -20.30 6.85
C PHE A 206 -3.96 -21.65 7.44
N GLU A 207 -2.79 -21.70 8.05
CA GLU A 207 -2.28 -22.89 8.73
C GLU A 207 -1.56 -22.55 10.03
N ARG A 208 -1.41 -23.55 10.90
CA ARG A 208 -0.53 -23.49 12.07
C ARG A 208 0.20 -24.82 12.18
N ASP A 209 1.53 -24.78 12.33
CA ASP A 209 2.37 -25.98 12.41
C ASP A 209 2.14 -26.97 11.26
N GLY A 210 1.97 -26.44 10.04
CA GLY A 210 1.71 -27.21 8.82
C GLY A 210 0.34 -27.89 8.76
N ARG A 211 -0.61 -27.50 9.62
CA ARG A 211 -1.99 -28.00 9.62
C ARG A 211 -2.96 -26.88 9.24
N PRO A 212 -3.92 -27.14 8.32
CA PRO A 212 -4.94 -26.16 7.97
C PRO A 212 -5.70 -25.67 9.20
N ALA A 213 -5.79 -24.35 9.35
CA ALA A 213 -6.61 -23.71 10.35
C ALA A 213 -8.09 -23.90 10.01
N ARG A 214 -8.91 -24.25 11.01
CA ARG A 214 -10.37 -24.37 10.86
C ARG A 214 -11.11 -23.12 11.33
N GLU A 215 -10.46 -22.35 12.21
CA GLU A 215 -10.93 -21.07 12.69
C GLU A 215 -9.76 -20.07 12.61
N VAL A 216 -10.09 -18.81 12.34
CA VAL A 216 -9.15 -17.68 12.33
C VAL A 216 -9.88 -16.52 12.99
N LEU A 217 -9.29 -15.92 14.03
CA LEU A 217 -9.94 -14.93 14.90
C LEU A 217 -11.32 -15.43 15.42
N GLY A 218 -11.42 -16.73 15.73
CA GLY A 218 -12.67 -17.39 16.14
C GLY A 218 -13.70 -17.61 15.03
N LEU A 219 -13.45 -17.14 13.81
CA LEU A 219 -14.33 -17.32 12.65
C LEU A 219 -14.03 -18.67 11.96
N PRO A 220 -15.03 -19.54 11.76
CA PRO A 220 -14.86 -20.73 10.92
C PRO A 220 -14.47 -20.34 9.48
N VAL A 221 -13.35 -20.88 9.01
CA VAL A 221 -12.85 -20.65 7.64
C VAL A 221 -12.82 -21.94 6.84
N GLY A 222 -13.01 -21.81 5.52
CA GLY A 222 -12.79 -22.92 4.59
C GLY A 222 -11.31 -23.19 4.36
N ALA A 223 -11.00 -24.21 3.55
CA ALA A 223 -9.62 -24.53 3.17
C ALA A 223 -8.91 -23.37 2.43
N GLN A 224 -9.69 -22.52 1.78
CA GLN A 224 -9.26 -21.31 1.10
C GLN A 224 -10.26 -20.20 1.38
N VAL A 225 -9.75 -19.01 1.65
CA VAL A 225 -10.52 -17.77 1.81
C VAL A 225 -10.21 -16.87 0.63
N ARG A 226 -11.25 -16.47 -0.10
CA ARG A 226 -11.12 -15.51 -1.20
C ARG A 226 -11.32 -14.10 -0.66
N ARG A 227 -10.71 -13.13 -1.32
CA ARG A 227 -11.11 -11.73 -1.14
C ARG A 227 -12.59 -11.58 -1.39
N ASP A 228 -13.27 -10.84 -0.54
CA ASP A 228 -14.64 -10.41 -0.78
C ASP A 228 -14.61 -9.11 -1.59
N THR A 229 -15.24 -9.14 -2.76
CA THR A 229 -15.30 -8.01 -3.70
C THR A 229 -16.58 -7.19 -3.56
N SER A 230 -17.38 -7.42 -2.52
CA SER A 230 -18.54 -6.60 -2.19
C SER A 230 -18.12 -5.16 -1.92
N PHE A 231 -18.91 -4.21 -2.42
CA PHE A 231 -18.72 -2.78 -2.13
C PHE A 231 -18.87 -2.45 -0.65
N SER A 232 -19.42 -3.34 0.18
CA SER A 232 -19.54 -3.14 1.63
C SER A 232 -18.25 -3.35 2.41
N LEU A 233 -17.21 -3.93 1.80
CA LEU A 233 -15.98 -4.32 2.52
C LEU A 233 -14.93 -3.20 2.53
N LEU A 234 -14.62 -2.64 1.37
CA LEU A 234 -13.66 -1.54 1.25
C LEU A 234 -14.34 -0.19 1.48
N THR A 235 -13.59 0.78 1.98
CA THR A 235 -14.03 2.18 1.92
C THR A 235 -14.19 2.62 0.45
N PRO A 236 -15.22 3.42 0.11
CA PRO A 236 -15.38 3.97 -1.24
C PRO A 236 -14.31 4.98 -1.65
N VAL A 237 -13.59 5.58 -0.70
CA VAL A 237 -12.50 6.54 -0.93
C VAL A 237 -11.38 6.33 0.10
N ASN A 238 -10.14 6.37 -0.35
CA ASN A 238 -8.97 6.20 0.50
C ASN A 238 -7.79 7.01 -0.06
N ILE A 239 -7.13 7.77 0.81
CA ILE A 239 -5.94 8.58 0.55
C ILE A 239 -4.70 7.67 0.58
N THR A 240 -3.81 7.90 -0.38
CA THR A 240 -2.51 7.22 -0.49
C THR A 240 -1.38 8.17 -0.15
N ASP A 241 -1.32 9.31 -0.83
CA ASP A 241 -0.47 10.43 -0.44
C ASP A 241 -1.35 11.66 -0.23
N PRO A 242 -1.02 12.50 0.76
CA PRO A 242 0.07 12.37 1.71
C PRO A 242 -0.09 11.17 2.65
N GLY A 243 1.02 10.63 3.14
CA GLY A 243 1.01 9.79 4.34
C GLY A 243 0.69 10.62 5.58
N GLU A 244 0.31 9.97 6.66
CA GLU A 244 0.02 10.65 7.93
C GLU A 244 1.25 11.43 8.44
N GLU A 245 1.01 12.61 9.00
CA GLU A 245 2.02 13.55 9.50
C GLU A 245 3.03 14.04 8.45
N LEU A 246 2.65 14.10 7.16
CA LEU A 246 3.54 14.67 6.14
C LEU A 246 3.91 16.12 6.48
N ALA A 247 5.21 16.38 6.62
CA ALA A 247 5.76 17.71 6.64
C ALA A 247 5.91 18.25 5.20
N VAL A 248 5.12 19.27 4.86
CA VAL A 248 5.16 19.93 3.56
C VAL A 248 6.22 21.04 3.60
N GLU A 249 7.33 20.80 2.91
CA GLU A 249 8.49 21.72 2.83
C GLU A 249 8.43 22.68 1.63
N GLU A 250 7.58 22.37 0.64
CA GLU A 250 7.40 23.19 -0.56
C GLU A 250 6.08 23.95 -0.50
N ASP A 251 5.93 24.97 -1.34
CA ASP A 251 4.67 25.74 -1.43
C ASP A 251 3.49 24.92 -1.98
N THR A 252 3.72 23.69 -2.43
CA THR A 252 2.66 22.83 -2.98
C THR A 252 2.87 21.37 -2.64
N PHE A 253 1.78 20.61 -2.57
CA PHE A 253 1.80 19.15 -2.57
C PHE A 253 0.66 18.58 -3.42
N VAL A 254 0.71 17.29 -3.75
CA VAL A 254 -0.35 16.58 -4.47
C VAL A 254 -0.94 15.52 -3.55
N ALA A 255 -2.27 15.54 -3.40
CA ALA A 255 -3.02 14.45 -2.81
C ALA A 255 -3.49 13.48 -3.89
N ASN A 256 -3.40 12.18 -3.62
CA ASN A 256 -3.89 11.12 -4.48
C ASN A 256 -4.39 9.93 -3.65
N GLY A 257 -5.12 9.02 -4.30
CA GLY A 257 -5.54 7.80 -3.65
C GLY A 257 -6.37 6.91 -4.55
N THR A 258 -7.16 6.03 -3.93
CA THR A 258 -8.04 5.08 -4.63
C THR A 258 -9.49 5.34 -4.29
N MET A 259 -10.38 4.96 -5.21
CA MET A 259 -11.82 5.03 -4.99
C MET A 259 -12.51 3.79 -5.55
N ALA A 260 -13.75 3.56 -5.14
CA ALA A 260 -14.57 2.48 -5.69
C ALA A 260 -14.97 2.77 -7.15
N THR A 261 -15.18 1.71 -7.94
CA THR A 261 -15.45 1.79 -9.39
C THR A 261 -16.74 2.54 -9.76
N TYR A 262 -17.66 2.69 -8.82
CA TYR A 262 -18.92 3.42 -9.01
C TYR A 262 -18.83 4.90 -8.64
N VAL A 263 -17.74 5.33 -8.00
CA VAL A 263 -17.52 6.73 -7.64
C VAL A 263 -17.19 7.52 -8.90
N ARG A 264 -17.87 8.66 -9.07
CA ARG A 264 -17.71 9.53 -10.24
C ARG A 264 -16.72 10.66 -10.01
N ASP A 265 -16.67 11.17 -8.79
CA ASP A 265 -15.88 12.32 -8.41
C ASP A 265 -15.51 12.17 -6.92
N VAL A 266 -14.30 12.60 -6.56
CA VAL A 266 -13.84 12.73 -5.17
C VAL A 266 -13.73 14.21 -4.84
N THR A 267 -14.43 14.64 -3.80
CA THR A 267 -14.27 15.98 -3.23
C THR A 267 -13.14 15.94 -2.21
N TRP A 268 -12.38 17.02 -2.07
CA TRP A 268 -11.38 17.13 -1.03
C TRP A 268 -11.41 18.51 -0.39
N THR A 269 -11.04 18.57 0.89
CA THR A 269 -10.84 19.81 1.63
C THR A 269 -9.52 19.76 2.38
N LEU A 270 -8.88 20.91 2.55
CA LEU A 270 -7.80 21.12 3.51
C LEU A 270 -8.33 22.07 4.58
N ARG A 271 -8.27 21.64 5.84
CA ARG A 271 -8.83 22.38 6.98
C ARG A 271 -7.74 22.72 7.98
N GLN A 272 -7.86 23.88 8.62
CA GLN A 272 -7.13 24.16 9.84
C GLN A 272 -7.68 23.35 11.01
N THR A 273 -6.91 23.24 12.09
CA THR A 273 -7.32 22.55 13.33
C THR A 273 -8.56 23.15 14.00
N ASP A 274 -8.92 24.40 13.69
CA ASP A 274 -10.17 25.04 14.12
C ASP A 274 -11.40 24.67 13.25
N GLY A 275 -11.18 23.87 12.21
CA GLY A 275 -12.20 23.39 11.27
C GLY A 275 -12.41 24.28 10.03
N ALA A 276 -11.73 25.42 9.92
CA ALA A 276 -11.87 26.32 8.77
C ALA A 276 -11.29 25.67 7.50
N VAL A 277 -12.11 25.57 6.45
CA VAL A 277 -11.66 25.13 5.12
C VAL A 277 -10.80 26.23 4.52
N VAL A 278 -9.53 25.92 4.25
CA VAL A 278 -8.56 26.83 3.62
C VAL A 278 -8.32 26.51 2.15
N ARG A 279 -8.56 25.25 1.74
CA ARG A 279 -8.56 24.80 0.34
C ARG A 279 -9.64 23.76 0.12
N GLU A 280 -10.13 23.67 -1.10
CA GLU A 280 -11.07 22.64 -1.52
C GLU A 280 -10.98 22.38 -3.02
N GLY A 281 -11.50 21.24 -3.44
CA GLY A 281 -11.66 20.93 -4.85
C GLY A 281 -12.35 19.60 -5.10
N THR A 282 -12.41 19.24 -6.37
CA THR A 282 -12.98 17.99 -6.85
C THR A 282 -12.07 17.40 -7.91
N THR A 283 -12.00 16.08 -7.94
CA THR A 283 -11.18 15.31 -8.88
C THR A 283 -12.02 14.21 -9.51
N THR A 284 -11.68 13.86 -10.75
CA THR A 284 -12.29 12.76 -11.49
C THR A 284 -11.40 11.53 -11.45
N PRO A 285 -11.93 10.33 -11.72
CA PRO A 285 -11.15 9.11 -11.85
C PRO A 285 -9.98 9.23 -12.83
N VAL A 286 -8.86 8.64 -12.40
CA VAL A 286 -7.64 8.47 -13.17
C VAL A 286 -7.21 6.99 -13.14
N ASP A 287 -6.48 6.58 -14.17
CA ASP A 287 -5.81 5.29 -14.17
C ASP A 287 -4.60 5.34 -13.23
N ILE A 288 -4.47 4.34 -12.36
CA ILE A 288 -3.31 4.20 -11.47
C ILE A 288 -2.27 3.26 -12.06
N THR A 289 -1.01 3.52 -11.76
CA THR A 289 0.12 2.67 -12.16
C THR A 289 1.03 2.40 -10.95
N GLY A 290 2.06 1.57 -11.12
CA GLY A 290 3.08 1.40 -10.08
C GLY A 290 2.60 0.64 -8.83
N PRO A 291 3.13 0.98 -7.64
CA PRO A 291 2.78 0.33 -6.37
C PRO A 291 1.29 0.35 -6.06
N ASP A 292 0.59 1.45 -6.33
CA ASP A 292 -0.86 1.58 -6.10
C ASP A 292 -1.68 0.58 -6.89
N ALA A 293 -1.43 0.50 -8.20
CA ALA A 293 -2.13 -0.44 -9.06
C ALA A 293 -1.95 -1.89 -8.62
N ARG A 294 -0.78 -2.22 -8.05
CA ARG A 294 -0.50 -3.55 -7.50
C ARG A 294 -1.21 -3.79 -6.17
N ALA A 295 -1.31 -2.76 -5.33
CA ALA A 295 -1.86 -2.90 -3.99
C ALA A 295 -3.40 -2.95 -3.98
N THR A 296 -4.10 -2.32 -4.92
CA THR A 296 -5.58 -2.25 -4.91
C THR A 296 -6.31 -3.06 -5.96
N LEU A 297 -5.59 -3.71 -6.87
CA LEU A 297 -6.07 -4.72 -7.83
C LEU A 297 -7.44 -4.38 -8.46
N GLY A 298 -7.46 -3.40 -9.36
CA GLY A 298 -8.63 -3.06 -10.18
C GLY A 298 -9.46 -1.88 -9.69
N ALA A 299 -9.05 -1.21 -8.61
CA ALA A 299 -9.64 0.07 -8.21
C ALA A 299 -9.10 1.22 -9.09
N PRO A 300 -9.95 2.18 -9.52
CA PRO A 300 -9.47 3.44 -10.07
C PRO A 300 -8.82 4.31 -9.00
N GLY A 301 -7.99 5.25 -9.42
CA GLY A 301 -7.43 6.28 -8.55
C GLY A 301 -8.07 7.64 -8.74
N TRP A 302 -7.75 8.55 -7.83
CA TRP A 302 -7.99 9.99 -7.96
C TRP A 302 -6.68 10.72 -7.69
N GLU A 303 -6.54 11.91 -8.27
CA GLU A 303 -5.38 12.78 -8.06
C GLU A 303 -5.82 14.24 -8.13
N THR A 304 -5.31 15.04 -7.20
CA THR A 304 -5.50 16.49 -7.19
C THR A 304 -4.56 17.19 -8.16
N ARG A 305 -4.94 18.39 -8.61
CA ARG A 305 -3.93 19.35 -9.06
C ARG A 305 -3.08 19.77 -7.85
N PRO A 306 -1.82 20.21 -8.03
CA PRO A 306 -1.00 20.71 -6.93
C PRO A 306 -1.79 21.68 -6.05
N ILE A 307 -1.89 21.35 -4.77
CA ILE A 307 -2.55 22.13 -3.72
C ILE A 307 -1.55 23.16 -3.24
N ASP A 308 -1.84 24.43 -3.48
CA ASP A 308 -1.00 25.56 -3.08
C ASP A 308 -1.20 25.88 -1.59
N VAL A 309 -0.11 25.80 -0.82
CA VAL A 309 -0.03 26.10 0.61
C VAL A 309 0.95 27.23 0.93
N GLY A 310 1.59 27.85 -0.07
CA GLY A 310 2.67 28.81 0.15
C GLY A 310 2.25 30.14 0.81
N ASP A 311 0.95 30.44 0.82
CA ASP A 311 0.37 31.59 1.54
C ASP A 311 -0.29 31.21 2.88
N LEU A 312 -0.28 29.93 3.24
CA LEU A 312 -0.86 29.45 4.49
C LEU A 312 0.14 29.66 5.64
N PRO A 313 -0.32 30.07 6.83
CA PRO A 313 0.54 30.08 8.01
C PRO A 313 1.10 28.68 8.31
N PRO A 314 2.36 28.57 8.77
CA PRO A 314 2.89 27.30 9.26
C PRO A 314 2.02 26.73 10.39
N GLY A 315 1.84 25.41 10.38
CA GLY A 315 0.99 24.72 11.35
C GLY A 315 0.36 23.44 10.80
N ASP A 316 -0.49 22.83 11.60
CA ASP A 316 -1.15 21.56 11.27
C ASP A 316 -2.47 21.78 10.53
N TYR A 317 -2.70 20.94 9.53
CA TYR A 317 -3.87 20.93 8.69
C TYR A 317 -4.37 19.50 8.50
N VAL A 318 -5.68 19.35 8.30
CA VAL A 318 -6.31 18.07 7.99
C VAL A 318 -6.75 18.09 6.52
N LEU A 319 -6.16 17.21 5.73
CA LEU A 319 -6.67 16.87 4.41
C LEU A 319 -7.78 15.84 4.57
N GLU A 320 -8.95 16.10 3.98
CA GLU A 320 -10.09 15.19 3.96
C GLU A 320 -10.46 14.92 2.51
N ALA A 321 -10.54 13.65 2.12
CA ALA A 321 -11.13 13.21 0.85
C ALA A 321 -12.51 12.62 1.13
N SER A 322 -13.54 13.02 0.39
CA SER A 322 -14.91 12.58 0.61
C SER A 322 -15.64 12.19 -0.67
N VAL A 323 -16.55 11.23 -0.53
CA VAL A 323 -17.49 10.79 -1.56
C VAL A 323 -18.87 10.57 -0.96
N VAL A 324 -19.91 10.92 -1.71
CA VAL A 324 -21.28 10.58 -1.34
C VAL A 324 -21.69 9.31 -2.10
N ASP A 325 -21.91 8.22 -1.37
CA ASP A 325 -22.55 7.03 -1.91
C ASP A 325 -24.06 7.22 -1.90
N THR A 326 -24.72 6.80 -2.97
CA THR A 326 -26.17 6.67 -3.01
C THR A 326 -26.54 5.33 -3.63
N GLY A 327 -26.99 4.38 -2.81
CA GLY A 327 -27.59 3.14 -3.27
C GLY A 327 -26.63 1.98 -3.58
N GLN A 328 -25.31 2.12 -3.44
CA GLN A 328 -24.39 0.99 -3.60
C GLN A 328 -24.12 0.28 -2.29
N THR A 329 -23.90 1.03 -1.21
CA THR A 329 -23.64 0.44 0.11
C THR A 329 -24.64 0.81 1.19
N SER A 330 -25.55 1.75 0.90
CA SER A 330 -26.63 2.19 1.78
C SER A 330 -27.87 2.57 0.98
N ASP A 331 -29.06 2.40 1.59
CA ASP A 331 -30.35 2.82 1.01
C ASP A 331 -30.57 4.34 1.00
N ARG A 332 -29.67 5.09 1.66
CA ARG A 332 -29.71 6.53 1.83
C ARG A 332 -28.36 7.13 1.39
N PRO A 333 -28.32 8.41 0.97
CA PRO A 333 -27.05 9.08 0.74
C PRO A 333 -26.20 9.07 2.02
N GLU A 334 -24.99 8.53 1.94
CA GLU A 334 -24.03 8.49 3.05
C GLU A 334 -22.69 9.06 2.55
N GLU A 335 -22.06 9.89 3.38
CA GLU A 335 -20.75 10.46 3.07
C GLU A 335 -19.64 9.60 3.68
N PHE A 336 -18.74 9.14 2.83
CA PHE A 336 -17.54 8.39 3.23
C PHE A 336 -16.34 9.31 3.12
N THR A 337 -15.50 9.28 4.15
CA THR A 337 -14.30 10.12 4.24
C THR A 337 -13.07 9.29 4.53
N ASP A 338 -11.92 9.85 4.16
CA ASP A 338 -10.61 9.47 4.66
C ASP A 338 -9.82 10.75 4.96
N THR A 339 -9.03 10.77 6.03
CA THR A 339 -8.33 12.00 6.46
C THR A 339 -6.85 11.78 6.69
N ARG A 340 -6.05 12.81 6.48
CA ARG A 340 -4.61 12.83 6.79
C ARG A 340 -4.23 14.13 7.47
N THR A 341 -3.45 14.05 8.54
CA THR A 341 -2.81 15.22 9.12
C THR A 341 -1.55 15.55 8.34
N ILE A 342 -1.36 16.83 8.02
CA ILE A 342 -0.13 17.36 7.44
C ILE A 342 0.33 18.60 8.20
N THR A 343 1.61 18.90 8.15
CA THR A 343 2.19 20.11 8.73
C THR A 343 2.81 20.96 7.63
N VAL A 344 2.33 22.20 7.47
CA VAL A 344 2.96 23.21 6.59
C VAL A 344 4.09 23.89 7.37
N ARG A 345 5.28 24.00 6.78
CA ARG A 345 6.48 24.58 7.40
C ARG A 345 6.82 25.97 6.87
#